data_AF-A0A401ZHZ8-F1
#
_entry.id   AF-A0A401ZHZ8-F1
#
_cell.length_a   1.000
_cell.length_b   1.000
_cell.length_c   1.000
_cell.angle_alpha   90.00
_cell.angle_beta   90.00
_cell.angle_gamma   90.00
#
_symmetry.space_group_name_H-M   'P 1'
#
loop_
_entity.id
_entity.type
_entity.pdbx_description
1 polymer ?
#
loop_
_entity_poly.entity_id
_entity_poly.type
_entity_poly.pdbx_seq_one_letter_code
_entity_poly.pdbx_strand_id
1 'polypeptide(L)'
;MVIKQDQRREAFDRQKLYAGIRKACEKRPLPAGEIEKAVEEIEQELYRFGKQEIPSNVIGELVMEHLRQMDKIAYIRFASVYRSFGDVETMFEEIQKLLNREKPDANSLHQFIEDSDAETYSPGDV
;
A
#
# COMPACT_ATOMS: atom_id res chain seq x y z
N MET A 1 6.23 6.06 25.03
CA MET A 1 7.64 5.90 24.59
C MET A 1 7.71 4.90 23.46
N VAL A 2 8.73 4.98 22.61
CA VAL A 2 8.98 4.02 21.52
C VAL A 2 10.16 3.12 21.91
N ILE A 3 9.96 1.80 21.85
CA ILE A 3 11.01 0.80 22.04
C ILE A 3 11.57 0.43 20.67
N LYS A 4 12.84 0.72 20.41
CA LYS A 4 13.53 0.42 19.16
C LYS A 4 13.99 -1.04 19.11
N GLN A 5 14.37 -1.53 17.93
CA GLN A 5 14.84 -2.91 17.74
C GLN A 5 16.07 -3.24 18.59
N ASP A 6 16.95 -2.28 18.84
CA ASP A 6 18.13 -2.37 19.72
C ASP A 6 17.78 -2.27 21.22
N GLN A 7 16.49 -2.39 21.58
CA GLN A 7 15.95 -2.20 22.94
C GLN A 7 16.08 -0.79 23.51
N ARG A 8 16.61 0.17 22.75
CA ARG A 8 16.67 1.57 23.17
C ARG A 8 15.27 2.15 23.26
N ARG A 9 15.02 2.97 24.27
CA ARG A 9 13.75 3.67 24.44
C ARG A 9 13.91 5.14 24.14
N GLU A 10 13.01 5.70 23.34
CA GLU A 10 12.98 7.13 23.04
C GLU A 10 11.56 7.69 23.12
N ALA A 11 11.43 9.01 23.23
CA ALA A 11 10.14 9.66 23.05
C ALA A 11 9.66 9.43 21.60
N PHE A 12 8.34 9.28 21.43
CA PHE A 12 7.77 9.33 20.09
C PHE A 12 8.01 10.72 19.51
N ASP A 13 8.44 10.76 18.25
CA ASP A 13 8.79 11.98 17.55
C ASP A 13 8.05 12.02 16.22
N ARG A 14 7.03 12.88 16.18
CA ARG A 14 6.20 13.12 15.00
C ARG A 14 7.01 13.52 13.78
N GLN A 15 8.05 14.34 13.96
CA GLN A 15 8.87 14.82 12.86
C GLN A 15 9.69 13.68 12.22
N LYS A 16 10.16 12.72 13.04
CA LYS A 16 10.81 11.51 12.52
C LYS A 16 9.84 10.64 11.71
N LEU A 17 8.60 10.49 12.18
CA LEU A 17 7.57 9.75 11.45
C LEU A 17 7.29 10.41 10.09
N TYR A 18 7.03 11.71 10.09
CA TYR A 18 6.81 12.50 8.87
C TYR A 18 7.98 12.38 7.89
N ALA A 19 9.22 12.56 8.35
CA ALA A 19 10.40 12.46 7.51
C ALA A 19 10.56 11.06 6.90
N GLY A 20 10.23 10.00 7.65
CA GLY A 20 10.24 8.62 7.16
C GLY A 20 9.24 8.38 6.04
N ILE A 21 7.98 8.80 6.25
CA ILE A 21 6.91 8.67 5.24
C ILE A 21 7.24 9.52 4.00
N ARG A 22 7.67 10.77 4.20
CA ARG A 22 8.05 11.68 3.10
C ARG A 22 9.19 11.13 2.26
N LYS A 23 10.20 10.52 2.89
CA LYS A 23 11.30 9.87 2.19
C LYS A 23 10.81 8.68 1.35
N ALA A 24 9.88 7.88 1.86
CA ALA A 24 9.28 6.80 1.07
C ALA A 24 8.51 7.33 -0.14
N CYS A 25 7.81 8.46 0.01
CA CYS A 25 6.99 9.10 -1.01
C CYS A 25 7.78 9.98 -2.01
N GLU A 26 9.11 9.99 -1.98
CA GLU A 26 9.91 10.91 -2.80
C GLU A 26 9.61 10.74 -4.31
N LYS A 27 9.47 11.87 -5.03
CA LYS A 27 9.16 11.90 -6.47
C LYS A 27 7.80 11.27 -6.84
N ARG A 28 6.90 11.07 -5.88
CA ARG A 28 5.50 10.67 -6.12
C ARG A 28 4.61 11.92 -6.09
N PRO A 29 3.75 12.14 -7.10
CA PRO A 29 2.77 13.20 -7.04
C PRO A 29 1.66 12.78 -6.08
N LEU A 30 1.70 13.28 -4.84
CA LEU A 30 0.66 13.09 -3.84
C LEU A 30 -0.15 14.38 -3.67
N PRO A 31 -1.47 14.30 -3.47
CA PRO A 31 -2.28 15.38 -2.93
C PRO A 31 -1.60 16.12 -1.77
N ALA A 32 -1.74 17.45 -1.78
CA ALA A 32 -1.19 18.28 -0.71
C ALA A 32 -1.83 17.91 0.64
N GLY A 33 -1.01 17.74 1.67
CA GLY A 33 -1.50 17.40 3.02
C GLY A 33 -1.72 15.90 3.27
N GLU A 34 -1.54 15.04 2.27
CA GLU A 34 -1.83 13.60 2.43
C GLU A 34 -0.85 12.91 3.39
N ILE A 35 0.43 13.29 3.32
CA ILE A 35 1.45 12.80 4.26
C ILE A 35 1.14 13.29 5.68
N GLU A 36 0.79 14.57 5.82
CA GLU A 36 0.41 15.16 7.10
C GLU A 36 -0.80 14.46 7.72
N LYS A 37 -1.80 14.14 6.90
CA LYS A 37 -2.98 13.37 7.30
C LYS A 37 -2.61 11.96 7.77
N ALA A 38 -1.79 11.24 7.02
CA ALA A 38 -1.32 9.90 7.41
C ALA A 38 -0.55 9.93 8.75
N VAL A 39 0.31 10.94 8.96
CA VAL A 39 1.01 11.13 10.24
C VAL A 39 0.04 11.33 11.40
N GLU A 40 -0.98 12.16 11.20
CA GLU A 40 -1.97 12.45 12.24
C GLU A 40 -2.85 11.24 12.56
N GLU A 41 -3.26 10.46 11.55
CA GLU A 41 -4.00 9.22 11.75
C GLU A 41 -3.16 8.18 12.53
N ILE A 42 -1.89 8.01 12.16
CA ILE A 42 -0.97 7.12 12.88
C ILE A 42 -0.79 7.59 14.33
N GLU A 43 -0.61 8.89 14.57
CA GLU A 43 -0.53 9.43 15.93
C GLU A 43 -1.79 9.09 16.74
N GLN A 44 -2.98 9.33 16.18
CA GLN A 44 -4.24 9.01 16.83
C GLN A 44 -4.38 7.51 17.13
N GLU A 45 -3.98 6.63 16.22
CA GLU A 45 -3.96 5.19 16.45
C GLU A 45 -3.01 4.79 17.58
N LEU A 46 -1.82 5.39 17.63
CA LEU A 46 -0.85 5.16 18.70
C LEU A 46 -1.38 5.64 20.07
N TYR A 47 -2.08 6.77 20.11
CA TYR A 47 -2.75 7.24 21.32
C TYR A 47 -3.88 6.30 21.76
N ARG A 48 -4.68 5.79 20.81
CA ARG A 48 -5.79 4.86 21.07
C ARG A 48 -5.33 3.51 21.62
N PHE A 49 -4.11 3.07 21.31
CA PHE A 49 -3.58 1.85 21.92
C PHE A 49 -3.45 1.93 23.45
N GLY A 50 -3.40 3.13 24.04
CA GLY A 50 -3.35 3.32 25.49
C GLY A 50 -2.11 2.71 26.16
N LYS A 51 -1.09 2.33 25.37
CA LYS A 51 0.13 1.71 25.87
C LYS A 51 1.17 2.78 26.22
N GLN A 52 1.78 2.62 27.39
CA GLN A 52 2.86 3.50 27.84
C GLN A 52 4.13 3.36 26.97
N GLU A 53 4.36 2.16 26.43
CA GLU A 53 5.48 1.83 25.56
C GLU A 53 5.00 1.10 24.31
N ILE A 54 5.45 1.59 23.14
CA ILE A 54 5.06 1.07 21.84
C ILE A 54 6.32 0.60 21.12
N PRO A 55 6.39 -0.68 20.75
CA PRO A 55 7.47 -1.18 19.90
C PRO A 55 7.53 -0.45 18.55
N SER A 56 8.73 -0.11 18.07
CA SER A 56 8.91 0.62 16.82
C SER A 56 8.39 -0.14 15.61
N ASN A 57 8.29 -1.47 15.72
CA ASN A 57 7.73 -2.28 14.65
C ASN A 57 6.23 -2.04 14.45
N VAL A 58 5.48 -1.80 15.53
CA VAL A 58 4.06 -1.44 15.45
C VAL A 58 3.88 -0.15 14.66
N ILE A 59 4.73 0.85 14.89
CA ILE A 59 4.71 2.12 14.14
C ILE A 59 5.03 1.86 12.65
N GLY A 60 6.01 1.01 12.36
CA GLY A 60 6.36 0.65 10.99
C GLY A 60 5.23 -0.07 10.25
N GLU A 61 4.51 -0.97 10.92
CA GLU A 61 3.33 -1.66 10.39
C GLU A 61 2.19 -0.69 10.06
N LEU A 62 1.92 0.27 10.94
CA LEU A 62 0.94 1.33 10.68
C LEU A 62 1.34 2.15 9.44
N VAL A 63 2.60 2.57 9.35
CA VAL A 63 3.10 3.29 8.18
C VAL A 63 2.93 2.47 6.90
N MET A 64 3.23 1.17 6.95
CA MET A 64 3.06 0.27 5.81
C MET A 64 1.60 0.16 5.36
N GLU A 65 0.65 0.08 6.29
CA GLU A 65 -0.78 0.03 5.95
C GLU A 65 -1.25 1.31 5.25
N HIS A 66 -0.91 2.48 5.81
CA HIS A 66 -1.22 3.78 5.22
C HIS A 66 -0.57 3.95 3.83
N LEU A 67 0.71 3.60 3.69
CA LEU A 67 1.42 3.65 2.41
C LEU A 67 0.83 2.70 1.37
N ARG A 68 0.37 1.51 1.76
CA ARG A 68 -0.21 0.53 0.82
C ARG A 68 -1.47 1.08 0.15
N GLN A 69 -2.25 1.88 0.87
CA GLN A 69 -3.47 2.52 0.38
C GLN A 69 -3.17 3.79 -0.41
N MET A 70 -2.21 4.59 0.06
CA MET A 70 -1.83 5.87 -0.54
C MET A 70 -0.99 5.72 -1.82
N ASP A 71 0.09 4.94 -1.77
CA ASP A 71 1.00 4.76 -2.90
C ASP A 71 1.81 3.45 -2.83
N LYS A 72 1.49 2.53 -3.74
CA LYS A 72 2.14 1.21 -3.83
C LYS A 72 3.67 1.30 -3.98
N ILE A 73 4.20 2.31 -4.67
CA ILE A 73 5.65 2.45 -4.87
C ILE A 73 6.33 2.94 -3.59
N ALA A 74 5.72 3.89 -2.89
CA ALA A 74 6.19 4.36 -1.60
C ALA A 74 6.16 3.23 -0.56
N TYR A 75 5.10 2.41 -0.56
CA TYR A 75 5.01 1.18 0.24
C TYR A 75 6.21 0.27 0.02
N ILE A 76 6.52 -0.07 -1.24
CA ILE A 76 7.65 -0.95 -1.60
C ILE A 76 8.98 -0.37 -1.09
N ARG A 77 9.22 0.93 -1.29
CA ARG A 77 10.46 1.58 -0.82
C ARG A 77 10.57 1.55 0.69
N PHE A 78 9.49 1.82 1.40
CA PHE A 78 9.49 1.76 2.86
C PHE A 78 9.75 0.33 3.35
N ALA A 79 9.05 -0.65 2.77
CA ALA A 79 9.21 -2.06 3.09
C ALA A 79 10.66 -2.56 2.91
N SER A 80 11.37 -2.12 1.87
CA SER A 80 12.78 -2.50 1.64
C SER A 80 13.77 -2.04 2.72
N VAL A 81 13.44 -0.98 3.46
CA VAL A 81 14.30 -0.47 4.54
C VAL A 81 13.89 -1.07 5.88
N TYR A 82 12.60 -1.32 6.04
CA TYR A 82 12.01 -1.74 7.29
C TYR A 82 12.08 -3.27 7.51
N ARG A 83 12.02 -4.07 6.45
CA ARG A 83 12.13 -5.54 6.54
C ARG A 83 13.57 -6.03 6.38
N SER A 84 13.88 -7.17 6.98
CA SER A 84 15.22 -7.77 6.95
C SER A 84 15.43 -8.60 5.69
N PHE A 85 16.67 -8.93 5.33
CA PHE A 85 17.00 -9.69 4.11
C PHE A 85 16.25 -11.03 3.96
N GLY A 86 15.83 -11.67 5.06
CA GLY A 86 15.02 -12.90 5.03
C GLY A 86 13.57 -12.70 4.53
N ASP A 87 13.09 -11.46 4.49
CA ASP A 87 11.75 -11.11 4.01
C ASP A 87 11.76 -10.68 2.53
N VAL A 88 12.91 -10.70 1.85
CA VAL A 88 13.03 -10.23 0.46
C VAL A 88 12.20 -11.10 -0.49
N GLU A 89 12.15 -12.43 -0.25
CA GLU A 89 11.30 -13.35 -1.01
C GLU A 89 9.82 -13.03 -0.79
N THR A 90 9.41 -12.80 0.46
CA THR A 90 8.04 -12.37 0.81
C THR A 90 7.72 -11.00 0.20
N MET A 91 8.67 -10.07 0.16
CA MET A 91 8.51 -8.77 -0.48
C MET A 91 8.33 -8.93 -1.98
N PHE A 92 9.09 -9.82 -2.64
CA PHE A 92 8.94 -10.13 -4.05
C PHE A 92 7.57 -10.74 -4.35
N GLU A 93 7.08 -11.67 -3.52
CA GLU A 93 5.71 -12.20 -3.61
C GLU A 93 4.65 -11.11 -3.45
N GLU A 94 4.82 -10.19 -2.51
CA GLU A 94 3.90 -9.07 -2.28
C GLU A 94 3.90 -8.11 -3.49
N ILE A 95 5.06 -7.83 -4.08
CA ILE A 95 5.20 -7.09 -5.34
C ILE A 95 4.49 -7.82 -6.48
N GLN A 96 4.68 -9.13 -6.64
CA GLN A 96 3.99 -9.94 -7.66
C GLN A 96 2.46 -9.86 -7.50
N LYS A 97 1.95 -9.94 -6.27
CA LYS A 97 0.51 -9.77 -5.98
C LYS A 97 -0.01 -8.38 -6.35
N LEU A 98 0.79 -7.34 -6.11
CA LEU A 98 0.43 -5.97 -6.49
C LEU A 98 0.43 -5.75 -8.02
N LEU A 99 1.34 -6.39 -8.74
CA LEU A 99 1.47 -6.30 -10.20
C LEU A 99 0.41 -7.15 -10.93
N ASN A 100 0.07 -8.34 -10.42
CA ASN A 100 -0.89 -9.25 -11.08
C ASN A 100 -2.35 -8.82 -10.93
N ARG A 101 -2.67 -7.90 -10.01
CA ARG A 101 -4.03 -7.34 -9.88
C ARG A 101 -4.42 -6.38 -11.01
N GLU A 102 -3.52 -6.09 -11.96
CA GLU A 102 -3.75 -5.18 -13.10
C GLU A 102 -3.92 -5.89 -14.44
N LYS A 103 -3.99 -7.23 -14.50
CA LYS A 103 -4.47 -7.91 -15.72
C LYS A 103 -5.98 -8.06 -15.62
N PRO A 104 -6.79 -7.31 -16.41
CA PRO A 104 -8.16 -7.72 -16.64
C PRO A 104 -8.11 -9.10 -17.29
N ASP A 105 -8.96 -10.01 -16.85
CA ASP A 105 -9.08 -11.34 -17.42
C ASP A 105 -9.21 -11.23 -18.94
N ALA A 106 -8.22 -11.78 -19.65
CA ALA A 106 -8.26 -11.96 -21.11
C ALA A 106 -9.42 -12.88 -21.56
N ASN A 107 -10.21 -13.40 -20.62
CA ASN A 107 -11.38 -14.22 -20.86
C ASN A 107 -12.69 -13.42 -20.98
N SER A 108 -12.71 -12.12 -20.67
CA SER A 108 -13.92 -11.28 -20.85
C SER A 108 -14.14 -10.78 -22.28
N LEU A 109 -13.19 -10.98 -23.21
CA LEU A 109 -13.35 -10.61 -24.62
C LEU A 109 -14.08 -11.66 -25.46
N HIS A 110 -14.18 -12.91 -25.00
CA HIS A 110 -14.90 -13.96 -25.74
C HIS A 110 -16.43 -13.82 -25.62
N GLN A 111 -16.91 -13.16 -24.56
CA GLN A 111 -18.33 -12.95 -24.31
C GLN A 111 -18.95 -11.79 -25.10
N PHE A 112 -18.15 -10.95 -25.78
CA PHE A 112 -18.66 -9.85 -26.61
C PHE A 112 -18.81 -10.20 -28.09
N ILE A 113 -18.25 -11.32 -28.56
CA ILE A 113 -18.30 -11.71 -29.97
C ILE A 113 -19.50 -12.66 -30.24
N GLU A 114 -19.91 -13.47 -29.26
CA GLU A 114 -21.02 -14.43 -29.46
C GLU A 114 -22.42 -13.79 -29.56
N ASP A 115 -22.62 -12.59 -29.01
CA ASP A 115 -23.92 -11.89 -29.08
C ASP A 115 -24.09 -11.06 -30.37
N SER A 116 -23.06 -10.91 -31.22
CA SER A 116 -23.11 -10.04 -32.41
C SER A 116 -23.49 -10.76 -33.71
N ASP A 117 -23.55 -12.11 -33.72
CA ASP A 117 -23.81 -12.90 -34.94
C ASP A 117 -25.22 -13.51 -35.01
N ALA A 118 -26.15 -13.06 -34.16
CA ALA A 118 -27.54 -13.54 -34.13
C ALA A 118 -28.56 -12.55 -34.73
N GLU A 119 -28.25 -11.93 -35.86
CA GLU A 119 -29.28 -11.40 -36.77
C GLU A 119 -29.05 -11.93 -38.19
N THR A 120 -29.28 -13.23 -38.36
CA THR A 120 -29.39 -13.85 -39.68
C THR A 120 -30.66 -13.35 -40.35
N TYR A 121 -30.47 -12.39 -41.25
CA TYR A 121 -31.35 -12.07 -42.37
C TYR A 121 -32.11 -13.31 -42.87
N SER A 122 -33.45 -13.25 -42.85
CA SER A 122 -34.35 -14.25 -43.43
C SER A 122 -34.85 -13.73 -44.78
N PRO A 123 -34.36 -14.23 -45.94
CA PRO A 123 -34.91 -13.85 -47.23
C PRO A 123 -36.15 -14.69 -47.54
N GLY A 124 -37.32 -14.08 -47.38
CA GLY A 124 -38.58 -14.55 -47.95
C GLY A 124 -39.53 -13.37 -48.05
N ASP A 125 -39.63 -12.78 -49.25
CA ASP A 125 -40.81 -12.10 -49.84
C ASP A 125 -40.37 -11.14 -50.97
N VAL A 126 -40.40 -11.61 -52.23
CA VAL A 126 -41.00 -10.97 -53.44
C VAL A 126 -41.00 -11.93 -54.62
#